data_AF-A0A2J6J1Z0-F1
#
_entry.id   AF-A0A2J6J1Z0-F1
#
_cell.length_a   1.000
_cell.length_b   1.000
_cell.length_c   1.000
_cell.angle_alpha   90.00
_cell.angle_beta   90.00
_cell.angle_gamma   90.00
#
_symmetry.space_group_name_H-M   'P 1'
#
loop_
_entity.id
_entity.type
_entity.pdbx_description
1 polymer ?
#
loop_
_entity_poly.entity_id
_entity_poly.type
_entity_poly.pdbx_seq_one_letter_code
_entity_poly.pdbx_strand_id
1 'polypeptide(L)' 'MKRLIRAGAVVAATLLATNAGALEVGARAPDFSAESTHGKVVLSDLLKNGPVILAYYYADFTSG' A
#
# COMPACT_ATOMS: atom_id res chain seq x y z
N MET A 1 -30.24 -16.31 -12.82
CA MET A 1 -29.02 -16.92 -12.24
C MET A 1 -27.73 -16.12 -12.49
N LYS A 2 -27.51 -15.49 -13.66
CA LYS A 2 -26.27 -14.75 -13.98
C LYS A 2 -26.06 -13.42 -13.22
N ARG A 3 -27.13 -12.83 -12.66
CA ARG A 3 -27.06 -11.57 -11.89
C ARG A 3 -26.56 -11.75 -10.46
N LEU A 4 -26.83 -12.91 -9.86
CA LEU A 4 -26.42 -13.22 -8.48
C LEU A 4 -24.92 -13.53 -8.37
N ILE A 5 -24.35 -14.15 -9.42
CA ILE A 5 -22.91 -14.43 -9.49
C ILE A 5 -22.09 -13.13 -9.61
N ARG A 6 -22.60 -12.13 -10.33
CA ARG A 6 -21.93 -10.82 -10.47
C ARG A 6 -21.97 -10.00 -9.18
N ALA A 7 -23.04 -10.11 -8.39
CA ALA A 7 -23.14 -9.41 -7.11
C ALA A 7 -22.17 -9.98 -6.05
N GLY A 8 -21.99 -11.31 -6.02
CA GLY A 8 -21.05 -11.96 -5.08
C GLY A 8 -19.58 -11.60 -5.31
N ALA A 9 -19.17 -11.41 -6.58
CA ALA A 9 -17.80 -11.02 -6.92
C ALA A 9 -17.45 -9.58 -6.49
N VAL A 10 -18.42 -8.66 -6.53
CA VAL A 10 -18.21 -7.26 -6.12
C VAL A 10 -18.10 -7.15 -4.59
N VAL A 11 -18.88 -7.93 -3.83
CA VAL A 11 -18.81 -7.97 -2.37
C VAL A 11 -17.48 -8.58 -1.87
N ALA A 12 -16.95 -9.60 -2.56
CA ALA A 12 -15.65 -10.18 -2.21
C ALA A 12 -14.49 -9.19 -2.45
N ALA A 13 -14.57 -8.37 -3.51
CA ALA A 13 -13.57 -7.35 -3.80
C ALA A 13 -13.60 -6.18 -2.81
N THR A 14 -14.77 -5.82 -2.25
CA THR A 14 -14.87 -4.78 -1.22
C THR A 14 -14.51 -5.29 0.19
N LEU A 15 -14.69 -6.58 0.50
CA LEU A 15 -14.19 -7.16 1.76
C LEU A 15 -12.67 -7.28 1.82
N LEU A 16 -11.99 -7.40 0.67
CA LEU A 16 -10.52 -7.39 0.57
C LEU A 16 -9.93 -5.97 0.62
N ALA A 17 -10.75 -4.91 0.63
CA ALA A 17 -10.33 -3.58 1.07
C ALA A 17 -10.24 -3.55 2.61
N THR A 18 -9.64 -4.59 3.19
CA THR A 18 -9.38 -4.72 4.61
C THR A 18 -8.63 -3.49 5.07
N ASN A 19 -9.16 -2.86 6.11
CA ASN A 19 -8.57 -1.76 6.87
C ASN A 19 -7.03 -1.86 6.83
N ALA A 20 -6.36 -0.86 6.24
CA ALA A 20 -4.92 -0.73 6.35
C ALA A 20 -4.58 -0.48 7.83
N GLY A 21 -4.51 -1.56 8.61
CA GLY A 21 -4.13 -1.55 10.00
C GLY A 21 -2.66 -1.16 10.12
N ALA A 22 -2.32 -0.48 11.21
CA ALA A 22 -0.92 -0.22 11.53
C ALA A 22 -0.16 -1.55 11.54
N LEU A 23 1.03 -1.57 10.94
CA LEU A 23 1.91 -2.72 11.07
C LEU A 23 2.43 -2.80 12.51
N GLU A 24 2.40 -4.00 13.07
CA GLU A 24 3.06 -4.30 14.34
C GLU A 24 4.59 -4.30 14.17
N VAL A 25 5.32 -4.00 15.25
CA VAL A 25 6.79 -4.05 15.23
C VAL A 25 7.28 -5.46 14.90
N GLY A 26 8.20 -5.57 13.94
CA GLY A 26 8.71 -6.85 13.45
C GLY A 26 7.86 -7.50 12.36
N ALA A 27 6.68 -6.95 12.06
CA ALA A 27 5.91 -7.38 10.90
C ALA A 27 6.67 -7.02 9.61
N ARG A 28 6.57 -7.90 8.60
CA ARG A 28 7.14 -7.65 7.29
C ARG A 28 6.39 -6.51 6.60
N ALA A 29 7.12 -5.47 6.18
CA ALA A 29 6.55 -4.41 5.36
C ALA A 29 6.00 -4.97 4.03
N PRO A 30 4.80 -4.55 3.56
CA PRO A 30 4.28 -4.95 2.27
C PRO A 30 5.20 -4.47 1.15
N ASP A 31 5.40 -5.30 0.12
CA ASP A 31 6.17 -4.89 -1.04
C ASP A 31 5.33 -3.95 -1.92
N PHE A 32 5.48 -2.65 -1.69
CA PHE A 32 4.71 -1.62 -2.40
C PHE A 32 5.43 -1.15 -3.66
N SER A 33 4.64 -0.67 -4.62
CA SER A 33 5.09 0.10 -5.76
C SER A 33 4.43 1.48 -5.72
N ALA A 34 5.21 2.55 -5.86
CA ALA A 34 4.71 3.91 -5.81
C ALA A 34 5.43 4.81 -6.83
N GLU A 35 4.75 5.85 -7.32
CA GLU A 35 5.40 6.90 -8.10
C GLU A 35 6.16 7.85 -7.17
N SER A 36 7.31 8.35 -7.64
CA SER A 36 8.14 9.31 -6.90
C SER A 36 8.70 10.39 -7.83
N THR A 37 9.34 11.41 -7.25
CA THR A 37 10.06 12.46 -7.99
C THR A 37 11.21 11.93 -8.86
N HIS A 38 11.69 10.71 -8.61
CA HIS A 38 12.73 10.04 -9.39
C HIS A 38 12.20 8.87 -10.22
N GLY A 39 10.88 8.82 -10.44
CA GLY A 39 10.19 7.73 -11.12
C GLY A 39 9.66 6.67 -10.16
N LYS A 40 9.14 5.58 -10.73
CA LYS A 40 8.52 4.51 -9.94
C LYS A 40 9.53 3.78 -9.05
N VAL A 41 9.15 3.57 -7.79
CA VAL A 41 9.93 2.82 -6.79
C VAL A 41 9.22 1.54 -6.39
N VAL A 42 9.99 0.50 -6.07
CA VAL A 42 9.53 -0.78 -5.51
C VAL A 42 10.35 -1.09 -4.26
N LEU A 43 9.70 -1.40 -3.14
CA LEU A 43 10.40 -1.57 -1.86
C LEU A 43 11.46 -2.68 -1.92
N SER A 44 11.14 -3.83 -2.51
CA SER A 44 12.08 -4.94 -2.66
C SER A 44 13.33 -4.62 -3.48
N ASP A 45 13.24 -3.68 -4.41
CA ASP A 45 14.41 -3.20 -5.15
C ASP A 45 15.28 -2.27 -4.31
N LEU A 46 14.67 -1.37 -3.54
CA LEU A 46 15.39 -0.45 -2.64
C LEU A 46 16.16 -1.22 -1.55
N LEU A 47 15.55 -2.26 -0.99
CA LEU A 47 16.16 -3.10 0.05
C LEU A 47 17.44 -3.82 -0.40
N LYS A 48 17.67 -3.99 -1.71
CA LYS A 48 18.93 -4.55 -2.24
C LYS A 48 20.13 -3.66 -1.93
N ASN A 49 19.88 -2.36 -1.73
CA ASN A 49 20.91 -1.35 -1.44
C ASN A 49 21.11 -1.10 0.05
N GLY A 50 20.32 -1.74 0.92
CA GLY A 50 20.41 -1.62 2.38
C GLY A 50 19.08 -1.30 3.06
N PRO A 51 19.11 -1.01 4.38
CA PRO A 51 17.93 -0.66 5.14
C PRO A 51 17.24 0.60 4.60
N VAL A 52 15.90 0.61 4.62
CA VAL A 52 15.07 1.71 4.12
C VAL A 52 14.27 2.30 5.27
N ILE A 53 14.24 3.63 5.35
CA ILE A 53 13.36 4.39 6.25
C ILE A 53 12.25 5.01 5.41
N LEU A 54 11.00 4.73 5.75
CA LEU A 54 9.82 5.35 5.13
C LEU A 54 9.27 6.40 6.08
N ALA A 55 9.30 7.66 5.65
CA ALA A 55 8.78 8.79 6.40
C ALA A 55 7.60 9.41 5.66
N TYR A 56 6.53 9.70 6.39
CA TYR A 56 5.36 10.41 5.90
C TYR A 56 5.31 11.80 6.53
N TYR A 57 4.79 12.75 5.77
CA TYR A 57 4.44 14.08 6.23
C TYR A 57 3.04 14.41 5.70
N TYR A 58 2.39 15.43 6.28
CA TYR A 58 0.97 15.68 6.02
C TYR A 58 0.71 16.03 4.56
N ALA A 59 1.33 17.11 4.07
CA ALA A 59 1.26 17.53 2.68
C ALA A 59 2.33 18.59 2.39
N ASP A 60 2.67 18.76 1.12
CA ASP A 60 3.50 19.87 0.65
C ASP A 60 2.84 21.22 0.97
N PHE A 61 3.67 22.25 1.15
CA PHE A 61 3.23 23.64 1.37
C PHE A 61 2.28 23.83 2.57
N THR A 62 2.45 23.04 3.62
CA THR A 62 1.73 23.21 4.90
C THR A 62 2.68 23.71 5.99
N SER A 63 2.17 24.55 6.89
CA SER A 63 3.00 25.20 7.93
C SER A 63 3.44 24.27 9.07
N GLY A 64 2.89 23.05 9.12
CA GLY A 64 2.98 22.18 10.30
C GLY A 64 2.09 22.63 11.44
#